data_AF-A0ABD2VN12-F1
#
_entry.id   AF-A0ABD2VN12-F1
#
_cell.length_a   1.000
_cell.length_b   1.000
_cell.length_c   1.000
_cell.angle_alpha   90.00
_cell.angle_beta   90.00
_cell.angle_gamma   90.00
#
_symmetry.space_group_name_H-M   'P 1'
#
loop_
_entity.id
_entity.type
_entity.pdbx_description
1 polymer ?
#
loop_
_entity_poly.entity_id
_entity_poly.type
_entity_poly.pdbx_seq_one_letter_code
_entity_poly.pdbx_strand_id
1 'polypeptide(L)'
;MRKRSVWAWGIAIVCFIVLMIVTPAIPQSQEYHNFADQRKFLGLVLCHHGNYFKLSLQGELWGWTCFYIGVAAVAFGSAYYHLKPNDARLVWDRLPMTVAFTSIIGIFIIERIDERKGTVSLIPLILAGVVSIMYWSAICTVLSHPTHGYFATSDVHTFHLLAVGCRILSFSED
;
A
#
# COMPACT_ATOMS: atom_id res chain seq x y z
N MET A 1 -36.82 2.57 6.56
CA MET A 1 -35.82 1.94 7.46
C MET A 1 -36.54 1.36 8.67
N ARG A 2 -36.39 0.05 8.94
CA ARG A 2 -37.15 -0.69 9.98
C ARG A 2 -36.84 -0.12 11.36
N LYS A 3 -37.84 0.30 12.14
CA LYS A 3 -37.70 0.94 13.48
C LYS A 3 -36.67 0.26 14.40
N ARG A 4 -36.53 -1.07 14.32
CA ARG A 4 -35.54 -1.88 15.04
C ARG A 4 -34.07 -1.52 14.75
N SER A 5 -33.75 -1.08 13.53
CA SER A 5 -32.39 -0.66 13.15
C SER A 5 -32.00 0.67 13.80
N VAL A 6 -32.94 1.62 13.90
CA VAL A 6 -32.72 2.93 14.54
C VAL A 6 -32.38 2.76 16.03
N TRP A 7 -33.09 1.86 16.72
CA TRP A 7 -32.79 1.53 18.12
C TRP A 7 -31.43 0.86 18.29
N ALA A 8 -31.04 -0.05 17.38
CA ALA A 8 -29.73 -0.70 17.43
C ALA A 8 -28.58 0.32 17.26
N TRP A 9 -28.71 1.26 16.32
CA TRP A 9 -27.74 2.34 16.13
C TRP A 9 -27.69 3.29 17.33
N GLY A 10 -28.84 3.64 17.90
CA GLY A 10 -28.92 4.46 19.11
C GLY A 10 -28.20 3.80 20.30
N ILE A 11 -28.45 2.51 20.53
CA ILE A 11 -27.78 1.74 21.58
C ILE A 11 -26.26 1.67 21.34
N ALA A 12 -25.82 1.40 20.11
CA ALA A 12 -24.40 1.32 19.78
C ALA A 12 -23.66 2.65 20.03
N ILE A 13 -24.27 3.77 19.65
CA ILE A 13 -23.71 5.12 19.88
C ILE A 13 -23.64 5.41 21.38
N VAL A 14 -24.70 5.13 22.13
CA VAL A 14 -24.72 5.34 23.59
C VAL A 14 -23.65 4.48 24.27
N CYS A 15 -23.55 3.19 23.92
CA CYS A 15 -22.49 2.32 24.43
C CYS A 15 -21.09 2.84 24.10
N PHE A 16 -20.85 3.33 22.88
CA PHE A 16 -19.55 3.89 22.49
C PHE A 16 -19.21 5.16 23.27
N ILE A 17 -20.18 6.07 23.47
CA ILE A 17 -20.00 7.28 24.27
C ILE A 17 -19.73 6.93 25.74
N VAL A 18 -20.48 5.99 26.31
CA VAL A 18 -20.25 5.50 27.67
C VAL A 18 -18.85 4.90 27.80
N LEU A 19 -18.42 4.08 26.84
CA LEU A 19 -17.06 3.54 26.81
C LEU A 19 -16.01 4.66 26.76
N MET A 20 -16.17 5.65 25.89
CA MET A 20 -15.24 6.78 25.77
C MET A 20 -15.13 7.62 27.06
N ILE A 21 -16.21 7.75 27.83
CA ILE A 21 -16.23 8.47 29.11
C ILE A 21 -15.64 7.61 30.24
N VAL A 22 -15.93 6.30 30.25
CA VAL A 22 -15.51 5.37 31.29
C VAL A 22 -14.04 4.98 31.14
N THR A 23 -13.54 4.83 29.91
CA THR A 23 -12.13 4.58 29.66
C THR A 23 -11.37 5.88 29.80
N PRO A 24 -10.44 6.02 30.77
CA PRO A 24 -9.59 7.20 30.82
C PRO A 24 -8.82 7.31 29.51
N ALA A 25 -8.63 8.55 29.03
CA ALA A 25 -7.79 8.79 27.86
C ALA A 25 -6.44 8.11 28.07
N ILE A 26 -6.09 7.17 27.19
CA ILE A 26 -4.81 6.47 27.25
C ILE A 26 -3.72 7.55 27.09
N PRO A 27 -2.92 7.82 28.12
CA PRO A 27 -1.90 8.85 28.05
C PRO A 27 -0.81 8.35 27.09
N GLN A 28 -0.82 8.90 25.88
CA GLN A 28 0.20 8.62 24.90
C GLN A 28 1.48 9.35 25.34
N SER A 29 2.60 8.62 25.46
CA SER A 29 3.85 9.22 25.91
C SER A 29 4.30 10.30 24.92
N GLN A 30 4.79 11.43 25.43
CA GLN A 30 5.33 12.50 24.59
C GLN A 30 6.54 12.02 23.75
N GLU A 31 7.22 10.97 24.22
CA GLU A 31 8.25 10.26 23.46
C GLU A 31 7.75 9.69 22.13
N TYR A 32 6.44 9.52 21.94
CA TYR A 32 5.88 9.11 20.66
C TYR A 32 6.25 10.08 19.53
N HIS A 33 6.40 11.38 19.83
CA HIS A 33 6.84 12.37 18.84
C HIS A 33 8.30 12.18 18.38
N ASN A 34 9.11 11.47 19.15
CA ASN A 34 10.49 11.15 18.76
C ASN A 34 10.57 10.02 17.72
N PHE A 35 9.49 9.27 17.51
CA PHE A 35 9.38 8.32 16.39
C PHE A 35 9.12 9.02 15.06
N ALA A 36 8.55 10.23 15.09
CA ALA A 36 8.40 11.01 13.87
C ALA A 36 9.79 11.33 13.33
N ASP A 37 9.99 11.12 12.03
CA ASP A 37 11.28 11.37 11.40
C ASP A 37 11.65 12.86 11.57
N GLN A 38 12.60 13.14 12.47
CA GLN A 38 13.07 14.50 12.78
C GLN A 38 14.09 15.02 11.76
N ARG A 39 14.41 14.24 10.72
CA ARG A 39 15.42 14.62 9.72
C ARG A 39 14.88 15.73 8.82
N LYS A 40 15.73 16.73 8.55
CA LYS A 40 15.40 17.89 7.70
C LYS A 40 15.37 17.56 6.20
N PHE A 41 15.74 16.35 5.79
CA PHE A 41 15.93 15.96 4.39
C PHE A 41 15.00 14.82 3.98
N LEU A 42 14.52 14.87 2.73
CA LEU A 42 13.65 13.87 2.10
C LEU A 42 14.35 12.49 2.04
N GLY A 43 13.62 11.42 2.37
CA GLY A 43 14.12 10.03 2.37
C GLY A 43 14.82 9.61 1.06
N LEU A 44 14.32 10.06 -0.09
CA LEU A 44 14.93 9.84 -1.41
C LEU A 44 16.36 10.40 -1.51
N VAL A 45 16.60 11.60 -0.98
CA VAL A 45 17.93 12.23 -0.99
C VAL A 45 18.85 11.48 -0.03
N LEU A 46 18.32 11.05 1.11
CA LEU A 46 19.07 10.28 2.12
C LEU A 46 19.47 8.88 1.65
N CYS A 47 18.71 8.25 0.74
CA CYS A 47 19.13 6.98 0.11
C CYS A 47 20.43 7.15 -0.68
N HIS A 48 20.57 8.25 -1.41
CA HIS A 48 21.72 8.49 -2.28
C HIS A 48 22.87 9.25 -1.59
N HIS A 49 22.62 9.91 -0.47
CA HIS A 49 23.61 10.73 0.21
C HIS A 49 24.21 10.00 1.42
N GLY A 50 25.53 9.83 1.46
CA GLY A 50 26.30 9.58 2.70
C GLY A 50 26.05 8.28 3.45
N ASN A 51 25.55 7.22 2.80
CA ASN A 51 25.29 5.89 3.37
C ASN A 51 24.66 5.90 4.79
N TYR A 52 23.81 6.89 5.08
CA TYR A 52 23.23 7.11 6.42
C TYR A 52 22.33 5.95 6.86
N PHE A 53 21.66 5.31 5.90
CA PHE A 53 20.86 4.11 6.12
C PHE A 53 21.71 2.82 6.17
N LYS A 54 23.05 2.91 6.04
CA LYS A 54 23.97 1.77 5.92
C LYS A 54 23.54 0.76 4.85
N LEU A 55 23.03 1.27 3.73
CA LEU A 55 22.66 0.45 2.58
C LEU A 55 23.95 -0.06 1.95
N SER A 56 24.17 -1.36 2.05
CA SER A 56 25.39 -1.99 1.54
C SER A 56 25.18 -2.54 0.14
N LEU A 57 23.95 -2.88 -0.22
CA LEU A 57 23.61 -3.58 -1.45
C LEU A 57 23.00 -2.61 -2.45
N GLN A 58 23.38 -2.76 -3.72
CA GLN A 58 22.84 -1.93 -4.80
C GLN A 58 21.33 -2.15 -4.97
N GLY A 59 20.85 -3.37 -4.73
CA GLY A 59 19.43 -3.71 -4.76
C GLY A 59 18.60 -2.97 -3.72
N GLU A 60 19.13 -2.79 -2.50
CA GLU A 60 18.45 -2.06 -1.43
C GLU A 60 18.26 -0.58 -1.81
N LEU A 61 19.30 0.04 -2.39
CA LEU A 61 19.21 1.41 -2.90
C LEU A 61 18.11 1.58 -3.94
N TRP A 62 18.07 0.70 -4.95
CA TRP A 62 17.03 0.73 -5.98
C TRP A 62 15.64 0.50 -5.39
N GLY A 63 15.51 -0.44 -4.45
CA GLY A 63 14.26 -0.70 -3.74
C GLY A 63 13.76 0.53 -2.98
N TRP A 64 14.61 1.14 -2.16
CA TRP A 64 14.25 2.34 -1.38
C TRP A 64 13.94 3.55 -2.26
N THR A 65 14.69 3.73 -3.36
CA THR A 65 14.41 4.79 -4.33
C THR A 65 13.05 4.60 -4.99
N CYS A 66 12.72 3.39 -5.45
CA CYS A 66 11.41 3.05 -5.98
C CYS A 66 10.29 3.27 -4.95
N PHE A 67 10.54 2.95 -3.68
CA PHE A 67 9.59 3.17 -2.60
C PHE A 67 9.27 4.66 -2.42
N TYR A 68 10.28 5.50 -2.21
CA TYR A 68 10.05 6.93 -1.96
C TYR A 68 9.46 7.65 -3.16
N ILE A 69 9.89 7.31 -4.38
CA ILE A 69 9.28 7.83 -5.61
C ILE A 69 7.83 7.38 -5.71
N GLY A 70 7.55 6.10 -5.44
CA GLY A 70 6.19 5.54 -5.43
C GLY A 70 5.28 6.29 -4.45
N VAL A 71 5.71 6.48 -3.19
CA VAL A 71 4.95 7.21 -2.18
C VAL A 71 4.69 8.67 -2.59
N ALA A 72 5.69 9.36 -3.13
CA ALA A 72 5.50 10.72 -3.64
C ALA A 72 4.48 10.74 -4.80
N ALA A 73 4.59 9.78 -5.73
CA ALA A 73 3.67 9.65 -6.84
C ALA A 73 2.25 9.26 -6.41
N VAL A 74 2.03 8.54 -5.30
CA VAL A 74 0.69 8.30 -4.73
C VAL A 74 0.01 9.63 -4.39
N ALA A 75 0.73 10.56 -3.75
CA ALA A 75 0.15 11.85 -3.38
C ALA A 75 -0.35 12.63 -4.62
N PHE A 76 0.45 12.63 -5.70
CA PHE A 76 0.06 13.26 -6.97
C PHE A 76 -1.04 12.51 -7.70
N GLY A 77 -0.98 11.17 -7.74
CA GLY A 77 -1.99 10.30 -8.36
C GLY A 77 -3.35 10.45 -7.69
N SER A 78 -3.38 10.46 -6.36
CA SER A 78 -4.58 10.65 -5.56
C SER A 78 -5.18 12.04 -5.78
N ALA A 79 -4.35 13.09 -5.74
CA ALA A 79 -4.80 14.44 -6.05
C ALA A 79 -5.39 14.53 -7.47
N TYR A 80 -4.73 13.92 -8.45
CA TYR A 80 -5.18 13.93 -9.85
C TYR A 80 -6.51 13.18 -10.06
N TYR A 81 -6.71 12.06 -9.35
CA TYR A 81 -7.98 11.34 -9.31
C TYR A 81 -9.10 12.19 -8.70
N HIS A 82 -8.86 12.82 -7.55
CA HIS A 82 -9.86 13.63 -6.86
C HIS A 82 -10.29 14.89 -7.63
N LEU A 83 -9.44 15.43 -8.51
CA LEU A 83 -9.80 16.56 -9.38
C LEU A 83 -10.96 16.22 -10.34
N LYS A 84 -11.04 14.98 -10.83
CA LYS A 84 -12.16 14.51 -11.65
C LYS A 84 -12.23 12.99 -11.56
N PRO A 85 -13.05 12.43 -10.66
CA PRO A 85 -13.13 10.99 -10.48
C PRO A 85 -13.50 10.29 -11.79
N ASN A 86 -12.61 9.43 -12.29
CA ASN A 86 -12.87 8.53 -13.41
C ASN A 86 -11.95 7.30 -13.33
N ASP A 87 -12.32 6.21 -14.01
CA ASP A 87 -11.58 4.94 -13.93
C ASP A 87 -10.15 5.05 -14.48
N ALA A 88 -9.95 5.82 -15.56
CA ALA A 88 -8.64 6.05 -16.15
C ALA A 88 -7.66 6.78 -15.20
N ARG A 89 -8.16 7.68 -14.36
CA ARG A 89 -7.40 8.43 -13.35
C ARG A 89 -7.19 7.61 -12.07
N LEU A 90 -8.10 6.69 -11.79
CA LEU A 90 -7.93 5.76 -10.68
C LEU A 90 -6.74 4.81 -10.91
N VAL A 91 -6.43 4.47 -12.17
CA VAL A 91 -5.18 3.76 -12.52
C VAL A 91 -3.95 4.55 -12.06
N TRP A 92 -3.95 5.87 -12.22
CA TRP A 92 -2.83 6.74 -11.83
C TRP A 92 -2.68 6.91 -10.32
N ASP A 93 -3.72 6.63 -9.53
CA ASP A 93 -3.66 6.57 -8.06
C ASP A 93 -3.16 5.19 -7.57
N ARG A 94 -3.60 4.12 -8.23
CA ARG A 94 -3.26 2.72 -7.85
C ARG A 94 -1.88 2.27 -8.29
N LEU A 95 -1.40 2.70 -9.46
CA LEU A 95 -0.08 2.32 -9.98
C LEU A 95 1.06 2.69 -9.02
N PRO A 96 1.17 3.95 -8.54
CA PRO A 96 2.20 4.33 -7.58
C PRO A 96 2.14 3.55 -6.27
N MET A 97 0.93 3.24 -5.79
CA MET A 97 0.73 2.48 -4.56
C MET A 97 1.28 1.06 -4.68
N THR A 98 1.00 0.39 -5.80
CA THR A 98 1.51 -0.96 -6.08
C THR A 98 3.04 -0.99 -6.21
N VAL A 99 3.63 0.00 -6.87
CA VAL A 99 5.10 0.13 -6.97
C VAL A 99 5.72 0.32 -5.58
N ALA A 100 5.14 1.16 -4.73
CA ALA A 100 5.64 1.36 -3.37
C ALA A 100 5.58 0.07 -2.54
N PHE A 101 4.46 -0.66 -2.54
CA PHE A 101 4.35 -1.91 -1.79
C PHE A 101 5.29 -3.01 -2.31
N THR A 102 5.35 -3.20 -3.63
CA THR A 102 6.23 -4.22 -4.24
C THR A 102 7.70 -3.91 -3.99
N SER A 103 8.09 -2.63 -3.96
CA SER A 103 9.45 -2.22 -3.63
C SER A 103 9.85 -2.57 -2.19
N ILE A 104 8.97 -2.35 -1.19
CA ILE A 104 9.24 -2.77 0.21
C ILE A 104 9.39 -4.29 0.31
N ILE A 105 8.50 -5.05 -0.35
CA ILE A 105 8.59 -6.52 -0.34
C ILE A 105 9.91 -6.99 -0.98
N GLY A 106 10.32 -6.37 -2.08
CA GLY A 106 11.61 -6.68 -2.71
C GLY A 106 12.80 -6.38 -1.81
N ILE A 107 12.78 -5.26 -1.06
CA ILE A 107 13.82 -4.93 -0.07
C ILE A 107 13.89 -6.02 1.00
N PHE A 108 12.76 -6.47 1.55
CA PHE A 108 12.77 -7.56 2.52
C PHE A 108 13.31 -8.88 1.95
N ILE A 109 13.05 -9.18 0.68
CA ILE A 109 13.62 -10.37 0.02
C ILE A 109 15.14 -10.22 -0.15
N ILE A 110 15.62 -9.04 -0.53
CA ILE A 110 17.05 -8.72 -0.67
C ILE A 110 17.76 -8.88 0.68
N GLU A 111 17.16 -8.36 1.76
CA GLU A 111 17.74 -8.40 3.11
C GLU A 111 17.67 -9.79 3.77
N ARG A 112 16.68 -10.62 3.43
CA ARG A 112 16.42 -11.90 4.12
C ARG A 112 16.81 -13.16 3.35
N ILE A 113 16.90 -13.10 2.02
CA ILE A 113 17.16 -14.26 1.18
C ILE A 113 18.51 -14.14 0.49
N ASP A 114 18.62 -13.24 -0.50
CA ASP A 114 19.83 -13.07 -1.31
C ASP A 114 19.74 -11.78 -2.14
N GLU A 115 20.87 -11.09 -2.32
CA GLU A 115 20.94 -9.82 -3.06
C GLU A 115 20.50 -9.97 -4.52
N ARG A 116 21.06 -10.96 -5.23
CA ARG A 116 20.81 -11.12 -6.67
C ARG A 116 19.39 -11.60 -6.90
N LYS A 117 18.95 -12.62 -6.16
CA LYS A 117 17.59 -13.14 -6.30
C LYS A 117 16.55 -12.08 -5.89
N GLY A 118 16.83 -11.28 -4.87
CA GLY A 118 15.95 -10.19 -4.43
C GLY A 118 15.90 -9.01 -5.41
N THR A 119 17.03 -8.62 -6.00
CA THR A 119 17.03 -7.56 -7.01
C THR A 119 16.31 -8.00 -8.28
N VAL A 120 16.52 -9.26 -8.69
CA VAL A 120 15.82 -9.83 -9.86
C VAL A 120 14.34 -10.01 -9.58
N SER A 121 13.92 -10.30 -8.34
CA SER A 121 12.50 -10.48 -7.99
C SER A 121 11.68 -9.18 -8.01
N LEU A 122 12.32 -8.00 -7.88
CA LEU A 122 11.63 -6.71 -8.03
C LEU A 122 10.94 -6.56 -9.39
N ILE A 123 11.59 -7.02 -10.47
CA ILE A 123 11.06 -6.91 -11.84
C ILE A 123 9.74 -7.70 -12.02
N PRO A 124 9.67 -9.01 -11.75
CA PRO A 124 8.43 -9.77 -11.88
C PRO A 124 7.36 -9.31 -10.89
N LEU A 125 7.71 -8.87 -9.67
CA LEU A 125 6.72 -8.35 -8.72
C LEU A 125 6.07 -7.05 -9.23
N ILE A 126 6.87 -6.09 -9.70
CA ILE A 126 6.36 -4.83 -10.25
C ILE A 126 5.55 -5.11 -11.52
N LEU A 127 6.05 -5.95 -12.41
CA LEU A 127 5.36 -6.29 -13.66
C LEU A 127 4.00 -6.95 -13.38
N ALA A 128 3.94 -7.91 -12.47
CA ALA A 128 2.70 -8.56 -12.06
C ALA A 128 1.70 -7.56 -11.46
N GLY A 129 2.18 -6.60 -10.65
CA GLY A 129 1.37 -5.50 -10.15
C GLY A 129 0.78 -4.60 -11.24
N VAL A 130 1.61 -4.20 -12.22
CA VAL A 130 1.18 -3.36 -13.36
C VAL A 130 0.19 -4.12 -14.24
N VAL A 131 0.49 -5.37 -14.60
CA VAL A 131 -0.39 -6.23 -15.41
C VAL A 131 -1.73 -6.41 -14.73
N SER A 132 -1.76 -6.58 -13.40
CA SER A 132 -3.02 -6.72 -12.67
C SER A 132 -3.88 -5.45 -12.73
N ILE A 133 -3.28 -4.25 -12.70
CA ILE A 133 -4.01 -2.99 -12.83
C ILE A 133 -4.52 -2.80 -14.25
N MET A 134 -3.71 -3.15 -15.26
CA MET A 134 -4.13 -3.11 -16.66
C MET A 134 -5.28 -4.08 -16.92
N TYR A 135 -5.22 -5.29 -16.35
CA TYR A 135 -6.30 -6.27 -16.42
C TYR A 135 -7.59 -5.73 -15.82
N TRP A 136 -7.52 -5.11 -14.64
CA TRP A 136 -8.66 -4.41 -14.03
C TRP A 136 -9.21 -3.30 -14.94
N SER A 137 -8.35 -2.45 -15.50
CA SER A 137 -8.76 -1.36 -16.38
C SER A 137 -9.43 -1.86 -17.66
N ALA A 138 -8.94 -2.96 -18.24
CA ALA A 138 -9.54 -3.60 -19.40
C ALA A 138 -10.92 -4.17 -19.05
N ILE A 139 -11.04 -4.84 -17.90
CA ILE A 139 -12.31 -5.34 -17.38
C ILE A 139 -13.32 -4.22 -17.16
N CYS A 140 -12.94 -3.12 -16.51
CA CYS A 140 -13.83 -1.98 -16.28
C CYS A 140 -14.34 -1.36 -17.59
N THR A 141 -13.50 -1.37 -18.64
CA THR A 141 -13.88 -0.89 -19.97
C THR A 141 -14.89 -1.83 -20.66
N VAL A 142 -14.75 -3.15 -20.46
CA VAL A 142 -15.63 -4.16 -21.08
C VAL A 142 -16.94 -4.37 -20.30
N LEU A 143 -16.90 -4.29 -18.96
CA LEU A 143 -18.03 -4.50 -18.05
C LEU A 143 -18.79 -3.20 -17.73
N SER A 144 -18.87 -2.23 -18.65
CA SER A 144 -19.68 -1.02 -18.50
C SER A 144 -21.20 -1.32 -18.55
N HIS A 145 -21.67 -2.24 -17.70
CA HIS A 145 -23.06 -2.43 -17.33
C HIS A 145 -23.31 -1.76 -15.96
N PRO A 146 -24.44 -1.05 -15.79
CA PRO A 146 -24.60 -0.03 -14.75
C PRO A 146 -24.97 -0.58 -13.36
N THR A 147 -24.67 -1.85 -13.09
CA THR A 147 -25.12 -2.49 -11.85
C THR A 147 -24.04 -3.43 -11.35
N HIS A 148 -23.27 -2.99 -10.35
CA HIS A 148 -22.86 -3.71 -9.15
C HIS A 148 -21.53 -3.14 -8.62
N GLY A 149 -21.50 -2.88 -7.31
CA GLY A 149 -20.35 -2.32 -6.59
C GLY A 149 -19.17 -3.30 -6.50
N TYR A 150 -18.46 -3.47 -7.61
CA TYR A 150 -17.16 -4.16 -7.68
C TYR A 150 -16.00 -3.29 -7.20
N PHE A 151 -16.28 -2.07 -6.72
CA PHE A 151 -15.28 -1.04 -6.45
C PHE A 151 -14.35 -1.36 -5.25
N ALA A 152 -14.73 -2.30 -4.37
CA ALA A 152 -14.03 -2.53 -3.10
C ALA A 152 -13.48 -3.96 -2.90
N THR A 153 -13.96 -4.96 -3.65
CA THR A 153 -13.63 -6.37 -3.38
C THR A 153 -12.42 -6.89 -4.15
N SER A 154 -12.03 -6.25 -5.26
CA SER A 154 -10.90 -6.68 -6.09
C SER A 154 -9.54 -6.22 -5.55
N ASP A 155 -9.44 -5.03 -4.95
CA ASP A 155 -8.13 -4.47 -4.56
C ASP A 155 -7.45 -5.27 -3.44
N VAL A 156 -8.19 -5.68 -2.40
CA VAL A 156 -7.62 -6.46 -1.28
C VAL A 156 -7.25 -7.89 -1.72
N HIS A 157 -8.04 -8.48 -2.62
CA HIS A 157 -7.80 -9.84 -3.12
C HIS A 157 -6.62 -9.93 -4.08
N THR A 158 -6.40 -8.92 -4.92
CA THR A 158 -5.25 -8.89 -5.84
C THR A 158 -3.91 -8.78 -5.11
N PHE A 159 -3.82 -7.94 -4.07
CA PHE A 159 -2.61 -7.86 -3.24
C PHE A 159 -2.38 -9.13 -2.42
N HIS A 160 -3.44 -9.77 -1.92
CA HIS A 160 -3.34 -11.07 -1.24
C HIS A 160 -2.88 -12.18 -2.19
N LEU A 161 -3.35 -12.21 -3.44
CA LEU A 161 -2.95 -13.19 -4.45
C LEU A 161 -1.49 -13.05 -4.87
N LEU A 162 -0.96 -11.83 -4.96
CA LEU A 162 0.45 -11.57 -5.25
C LEU A 162 1.37 -12.02 -4.12
N ALA A 163 0.99 -11.77 -2.85
CA ALA A 163 1.73 -12.24 -1.68
C ALA A 163 1.68 -13.77 -1.50
N VAL A 164 0.54 -14.40 -1.84
CA VAL A 164 0.39 -15.87 -1.79
C VAL A 164 1.11 -16.56 -2.95
N GLY A 165 1.17 -15.93 -4.13
CA GLY A 165 1.91 -16.46 -5.29
C GLY A 165 3.41 -16.65 -5.03
N CYS A 166 4.03 -15.76 -4.26
CA CYS A 166 5.43 -15.91 -3.84
C CYS A 166 5.68 -17.15 -2.95
N ARG A 167 4.68 -17.60 -2.18
CA ARG A 167 4.75 -18.84 -1.37
C ARG A 167 4.62 -20.11 -2.21
N ILE A 168 3.97 -20.03 -3.38
CA ILE A 168 3.81 -21.17 -4.30
C ILE A 168 5.08 -21.38 -5.13
N LEU A 169 5.79 -20.30 -5.49
CA LEU A 169 7.08 -20.40 -6.17
C LEU A 169 8.23 -20.88 -5.27
N SER A 170 8.07 -20.85 -3.94
CA SER A 170 9.03 -21.43 -2.98
C SER A 170 8.77 -22.91 -2.66
N PHE A 171 7.72 -23.52 -3.22
CA PHE A 171 7.36 -24.93 -2.98
C PHE A 171 7.52 -25.82 -4.23
N SER A 172 8.20 -25.31 -5.27
CA SER A 172 8.47 -26.06 -6.51
C SER A 172 9.95 -26.44 -6.68
N GLU A 173 10.78 -26.20 -5.67
CA GLU A 173 12.17 -26.69 -5.58
C GLU A 173 12.36 -27.59 -4.35
N ASP A 174 11.47 -28.57 -4.17
CA ASP A 174 11.72 -29.77 -3.35
C ASP A 174 11.32 -31.03 -4.14
#